data_AF-A0AAN6JJ22-F1
#
_entry.id   AF-A0AAN6JJ22-F1
#
_cell.length_a   1.000
_cell.length_b   1.000
_cell.length_c   1.000
_cell.angle_alpha   90.00
_cell.angle_beta   90.00
_cell.angle_gamma   90.00
#
_symmetry.space_group_name_H-M   'P 1'
#
loop_
_entity.id
_entity.type
_entity.pdbx_description
1 polymer ?
#
loop_
_entity_poly.entity_id
_entity_poly.type
_entity_poly.pdbx_seq_one_letter_code
_entity_poly.pdbx_strand_id
1 'polypeptide(L)'
;MRATLTALSKALRLPLTSKRGNKDFYKGTRTGNVMRRKRIALTDKNGQQLYDATGRVRTWNLKTDQIDESRIPCFVVPPGLAETKLKPYVFMGDVKDGGVARPLPGFPGGPKMSADGFNASFYQRLVERTEELRRRDVGGAAAAAAAAEGEGAETKAEAGKSA
;
A
#
# COMPACT_ATOMS: atom_id res chain seq x y z
N MET A 1 21.10 -32.06 -37.91
CA MET A 1 20.99 -32.67 -36.56
C MET A 1 20.34 -31.65 -35.62
N ARG A 2 19.15 -31.93 -35.09
CA ARG A 2 18.52 -31.07 -34.06
C ARG A 2 19.21 -31.37 -32.73
N ALA A 3 19.75 -30.34 -32.08
CA ALA A 3 20.28 -30.43 -30.73
C ALA A 3 19.20 -31.03 -29.82
N THR A 4 19.54 -32.12 -29.15
CA THR A 4 18.71 -32.78 -28.14
C THR A 4 18.27 -31.74 -27.12
N LEU A 5 16.95 -31.51 -27.06
CA LEU A 5 16.33 -30.62 -26.08
C LEU A 5 16.83 -30.98 -24.68
N THR A 6 17.53 -30.05 -24.03
CA THR A 6 17.92 -30.09 -22.61
C THR A 6 16.74 -30.36 -21.65
N ALA A 7 15.51 -30.35 -22.16
CA ALA A 7 14.29 -30.81 -21.49
C ALA A 7 14.31 -32.29 -21.05
N LEU A 8 15.14 -33.15 -21.66
CA LEU A 8 15.31 -34.56 -21.27
C LEU A 8 16.55 -34.80 -20.37
N SER A 9 17.24 -33.73 -19.95
CA SER A 9 18.37 -33.86 -19.03
C SER A 9 17.86 -34.10 -17.60
N LYS A 10 18.49 -35.04 -16.90
CA LYS A 10 18.14 -35.43 -15.52
C LYS A 10 18.05 -34.18 -14.64
N ALA A 11 16.86 -33.92 -14.09
CA ALA A 11 16.53 -32.80 -13.21
C ALA A 11 17.20 -32.86 -11.82
N LEU A 12 18.41 -33.43 -11.73
CA LEU A 12 19.06 -33.82 -10.48
C LEU A 12 19.59 -32.63 -9.66
N ARG A 13 19.81 -31.47 -10.29
CA ARG A 13 20.39 -30.26 -9.66
C ARG A 13 19.39 -29.13 -9.45
N LEU A 14 18.10 -29.36 -9.71
CA LEU A 14 17.09 -28.34 -9.46
C LEU A 14 16.81 -28.21 -7.95
N PRO A 15 16.53 -27.00 -7.45
CA PRO A 15 16.21 -26.81 -6.03
C PRO A 15 14.96 -27.62 -5.66
N LEU A 16 15.03 -28.34 -4.54
CA LEU A 16 13.95 -29.20 -4.10
C LEU A 16 12.69 -28.38 -3.75
N THR A 17 11.53 -28.83 -4.19
CA THR A 17 10.23 -28.22 -3.87
C THR A 17 9.54 -29.00 -2.75
N SER A 18 8.58 -28.37 -2.07
CA SER A 18 7.82 -29.02 -0.98
C SER A 18 7.04 -30.27 -1.41
N LYS A 19 6.87 -30.50 -2.72
CA LYS A 19 6.14 -31.65 -3.28
C LYS A 19 7.03 -32.82 -3.71
N ARG A 20 8.36 -32.64 -3.70
CA ARG A 20 9.33 -33.63 -4.22
C ARG A 20 10.15 -34.32 -3.12
N GLY A 21 9.94 -33.97 -1.85
CA GLY A 21 10.63 -34.59 -0.71
C GLY A 21 9.82 -35.72 -0.06
N ASN A 22 10.46 -36.44 0.88
CA ASN A 22 9.81 -37.47 1.70
C ASN A 22 8.90 -36.84 2.78
N LYS A 23 8.18 -37.67 3.56
CA LYS A 23 7.29 -37.24 4.66
C LYS A 23 7.94 -36.29 5.66
N ASP A 24 9.25 -36.44 5.90
CA ASP A 24 10.00 -35.61 6.85
C ASP A 24 10.53 -34.30 6.22
N PHE A 25 10.41 -34.15 4.90
CA PHE A 25 10.87 -32.95 4.21
C PHE A 25 9.80 -31.85 4.26
N TYR A 26 9.99 -30.90 5.17
CA TYR A 26 9.20 -29.67 5.20
C TYR A 26 9.97 -28.50 4.59
N LYS A 27 9.34 -27.77 3.67
CA LYS A 27 9.84 -26.51 3.11
C LYS A 27 8.78 -25.43 3.20
N GLY A 28 9.13 -24.32 3.86
CA GLY A 28 8.22 -23.18 4.06
C GLY A 28 8.01 -22.33 2.80
N THR A 29 6.92 -21.57 2.80
CA THR A 29 6.45 -20.69 1.69
C THR A 29 6.54 -19.20 2.03
N ARG A 30 7.33 -18.83 3.04
CA ARG A 30 7.48 -17.44 3.54
C ARG A 30 6.21 -16.79 4.11
N THR A 31 5.24 -17.59 4.55
CA THR A 31 4.00 -17.09 5.20
C THR A 31 4.25 -16.40 6.56
N GLY A 32 5.49 -16.39 7.07
CA GLY A 32 5.84 -15.78 8.35
C GLY A 32 5.41 -16.63 9.55
N ASN A 33 5.95 -16.33 10.73
CA ASN A 33 5.54 -17.00 11.98
C ASN A 33 4.53 -16.13 12.74
N VAL A 34 3.24 -16.44 12.54
CA VAL A 34 2.12 -15.74 13.20
C VAL A 34 1.75 -16.33 14.56
N MET A 35 2.37 -17.43 14.99
CA MET A 35 1.99 -18.09 16.23
C MET A 35 2.67 -17.44 17.43
N ARG A 36 1.93 -17.34 18.55
CA ARG A 36 2.50 -16.96 19.84
C ARG A 36 3.56 -18.00 20.24
N ARG A 37 4.63 -17.50 20.85
CA ARG A 37 5.73 -18.34 21.36
C ARG A 37 5.88 -18.06 22.85
N LYS A 38 5.78 -19.10 23.65
CA LYS A 38 6.07 -19.02 25.08
C LYS A 38 7.54 -19.36 25.28
N ARG A 39 8.31 -18.44 25.86
CA ARG A 39 9.65 -18.78 26.35
C ARG A 39 9.49 -19.70 27.54
N ILE A 40 10.21 -20.80 27.50
CA ILE A 40 10.30 -21.75 28.61
C ILE A 40 11.76 -21.92 28.98
N ALA A 41 12.01 -22.11 30.28
CA ALA A 41 13.32 -22.54 30.74
C ALA A 41 13.67 -23.88 30.07
N LEU A 42 14.91 -24.03 29.63
CA LEU A 42 15.44 -25.29 29.09
C LEU A 42 15.79 -26.27 30.20
N THR A 43 16.12 -25.74 31.38
CA THR A 43 16.60 -26.49 32.53
C THR A 43 15.79 -26.14 33.77
N ASP A 44 15.67 -27.11 34.67
CA ASP A 44 15.16 -26.89 36.02
C ASP A 44 16.18 -26.10 36.86
N LYS A 45 15.76 -25.59 38.04
CA LYS A 45 16.62 -24.91 39.01
C LYS A 45 17.87 -25.71 39.42
N ASN A 46 17.80 -27.04 39.28
CA ASN A 46 18.88 -27.98 39.58
C ASN A 46 19.76 -28.30 38.35
N GLY A 47 19.54 -27.63 37.21
CA GLY A 47 20.33 -27.80 35.99
C GLY A 47 19.94 -28.98 35.09
N GLN A 48 18.88 -29.73 35.42
CA GLN A 48 18.43 -30.86 34.60
C GLN A 48 17.59 -30.41 33.39
N GLN A 49 17.78 -31.07 32.24
CA GLN A 49 17.05 -30.78 31.01
C GLN A 49 15.54 -31.06 31.17
N LEU A 50 14.70 -30.10 30.79
CA LEU A 50 13.25 -30.27 30.83
C LEU A 50 12.74 -31.00 29.58
N TYR A 51 11.73 -31.86 29.78
CA TYR A 51 11.06 -32.63 28.72
C TYR A 51 9.55 -32.31 28.71
N ASP A 52 8.92 -32.44 27.54
CA ASP A 52 7.47 -32.33 27.37
C ASP A 52 6.76 -33.61 27.82
N ALA A 53 5.43 -33.53 27.96
CA ALA A 53 4.58 -34.66 28.34
C ALA A 53 4.68 -35.87 27.38
N THR A 54 5.21 -35.66 26.17
CA THR A 54 5.47 -36.70 25.15
C THR A 54 6.93 -37.17 25.13
N GLY A 55 7.74 -36.78 26.13
CA GLY A 55 9.14 -37.20 26.27
C GLY A 55 10.12 -36.49 25.33
N ARG A 56 9.69 -35.45 24.61
CA ARG A 56 10.57 -34.65 23.74
C ARG A 56 11.29 -33.57 24.54
N VAL A 57 12.53 -33.26 24.18
CA VAL A 57 13.32 -32.19 24.82
C VAL A 57 12.59 -30.86 24.65
N ARG A 58 12.34 -30.15 25.75
CA ARG A 58 11.79 -28.79 25.69
C ARG A 58 12.81 -27.87 25.05
N THR A 59 12.38 -27.18 23.99
CA THR A 59 13.20 -26.15 23.33
C THR A 59 12.85 -24.77 23.88
N TRP A 60 13.73 -23.79 23.67
CA TRP A 60 13.63 -22.44 24.26
C TRP A 60 12.31 -21.72 23.95
N ASN A 61 11.66 -22.06 22.84
CA ASN A 61 10.39 -21.46 22.43
C ASN A 61 9.36 -22.55 22.15
N LEU A 62 8.34 -22.66 23.01
CA LEU A 62 7.18 -23.49 22.74
C LEU A 62 6.23 -22.73 21.81
N LYS A 63 5.91 -23.32 20.66
CA LYS A 63 4.84 -22.85 19.78
C LYS A 63 3.51 -23.14 20.48
N THR A 64 2.73 -22.11 20.74
CA THR A 64 1.38 -22.27 21.29
C THR A 64 0.35 -22.41 20.16
N ASP A 65 -0.86 -22.85 20.49
CA ASP A 65 -1.97 -22.94 19.54
C ASP A 65 -2.64 -21.58 19.25
N GLN A 66 -2.30 -20.55 20.01
CA GLN A 66 -2.82 -19.19 19.83
C GLN A 66 -2.01 -18.38 18.80
N ILE A 67 -2.72 -17.55 18.03
CA ILE A 67 -2.15 -16.61 17.07
C ILE A 67 -1.71 -15.33 17.79
N ASP A 68 -0.59 -14.77 17.36
CA ASP A 68 -0.08 -13.48 17.82
C ASP A 68 -0.61 -12.38 16.89
N GLU A 69 -1.70 -11.73 17.31
CA GLU A 69 -2.36 -10.66 16.56
C GLU A 69 -1.42 -9.52 16.16
N SER A 70 -0.38 -9.25 16.97
CA SER A 70 0.63 -8.22 16.66
C SER A 70 1.51 -8.55 15.45
N ARG A 71 1.56 -9.82 15.05
CA ARG A 71 2.37 -10.32 13.92
C ARG A 71 1.55 -10.58 12.67
N ILE A 72 0.22 -10.45 12.75
CA ILE A 72 -0.64 -10.62 11.58
C ILE A 72 -0.51 -9.37 10.72
N PRO A 73 -0.14 -9.49 9.43
CA PRO A 73 -0.14 -8.33 8.54
C PRO A 73 -1.58 -7.87 8.28
N CYS A 74 -1.82 -6.58 8.49
CA CYS A 74 -3.11 -5.95 8.24
C CYS A 74 -3.01 -4.99 7.05
N PHE A 75 -3.94 -5.10 6.10
CA PHE A 75 -4.07 -4.17 4.98
C PHE A 75 -5.13 -3.13 5.31
N VAL A 76 -4.68 -1.90 5.59
CA VAL A 76 -5.56 -0.80 5.95
C VAL A 76 -6.12 -0.17 4.68
N VAL A 77 -7.44 -0.20 4.53
CA VAL A 77 -8.16 0.45 3.42
C VAL A 77 -8.67 1.81 3.89
N PRO A 78 -8.29 2.92 3.24
CA PRO A 78 -8.82 4.24 3.58
C PRO A 78 -10.36 4.28 3.41
N PRO A 79 -11.09 4.92 4.33
CA PRO A 79 -12.53 5.11 4.17
C PRO A 79 -12.82 6.01 2.96
N GLY A 80 -13.93 5.76 2.27
CA GLY A 80 -14.34 6.55 1.08
C GLY A 80 -13.55 6.25 -0.20
N LEU A 81 -12.65 5.26 -0.22
CA LEU A 81 -11.85 4.92 -1.41
C LEU A 81 -12.72 4.64 -2.65
N ALA A 82 -13.88 4.01 -2.47
CA ALA A 82 -14.82 3.67 -3.54
C ALA A 82 -15.51 4.90 -4.17
N GLU A 83 -15.61 6.01 -3.43
CA GLU A 83 -16.27 7.24 -3.87
C GLU A 83 -15.26 8.22 -4.50
N THR A 84 -13.97 7.91 -4.42
CA THR A 84 -12.95 8.80 -4.99
C THR A 84 -13.09 8.89 -6.51
N LYS A 85 -12.97 10.11 -7.03
CA LYS A 85 -12.92 10.36 -8.48
C LYS A 85 -11.62 9.84 -9.13
N LEU A 86 -10.64 9.44 -8.31
CA LEU A 86 -9.31 9.02 -8.76
C LEU A 86 -9.38 7.61 -9.34
N LYS A 87 -8.99 7.50 -10.61
CA LYS A 87 -8.86 6.23 -11.34
C LYS A 87 -7.38 5.92 -11.60
N PRO A 88 -6.99 4.64 -11.75
CA PRO A 88 -5.62 4.28 -12.04
C PRO A 88 -5.12 4.77 -13.40
N TYR A 89 -6.05 5.06 -14.32
CA TYR A 89 -5.74 5.53 -15.67
C TYR A 89 -6.28 6.93 -15.90
N VAL A 90 -5.55 7.69 -16.72
CA VAL A 90 -5.85 9.07 -17.09
C VAL A 90 -6.12 9.11 -18.60
N PHE A 91 -7.14 9.84 -19.01
CA PHE A 91 -7.47 10.04 -20.41
C PHE A 91 -6.62 11.16 -21.02
N MET A 92 -5.87 10.86 -22.09
CA MET A 92 -4.92 11.78 -22.74
C MET A 92 -5.44 12.33 -24.08
N GLY A 93 -6.76 12.35 -24.29
CA GLY A 93 -7.38 12.83 -25.53
C GLY A 93 -7.58 14.36 -25.58
N ASP A 94 -8.53 14.79 -26.41
CA ASP A 94 -8.87 16.19 -26.54
C ASP A 94 -9.48 16.74 -25.25
N VAL A 95 -9.10 17.98 -24.90
CA VAL A 95 -9.59 18.66 -23.69
C VAL A 95 -11.13 18.81 -23.70
N LYS A 96 -11.73 18.89 -24.89
CA LYS A 96 -13.19 18.94 -25.09
C LYS A 96 -13.90 17.69 -24.55
N ASP A 97 -13.24 16.54 -24.65
CA ASP A 97 -13.74 15.25 -24.18
C ASP A 97 -13.24 14.92 -22.75
N GLY A 98 -12.66 15.90 -22.05
CA GLY A 98 -12.09 15.74 -20.72
C GLY A 98 -10.68 15.16 -20.70
N GLY A 99 -9.98 15.18 -21.84
CA GLY A 99 -8.58 14.77 -21.92
C GLY A 99 -7.63 15.78 -21.28
N VAL A 100 -6.52 15.26 -20.72
CA VAL A 100 -5.46 16.08 -20.14
C VAL A 100 -4.15 15.86 -20.90
N ALA A 101 -3.45 16.96 -21.18
CA ALA A 101 -2.11 16.90 -21.75
C ALA A 101 -1.16 16.15 -20.80
N ARG A 102 -0.16 15.48 -21.38
CA ARG A 102 0.85 14.76 -20.61
C ARG A 102 1.55 15.71 -19.64
N PRO A 103 1.46 15.48 -18.31
CA PRO A 103 2.06 16.38 -17.35
C PRO A 103 3.59 16.33 -17.47
N LEU A 104 4.23 17.49 -17.25
CA LEU A 104 5.67 17.54 -17.08
C LEU A 104 6.06 16.77 -15.82
N PRO A 105 7.25 16.12 -15.80
CA PRO A 105 7.72 15.44 -14.60
C PRO A 105 7.79 16.37 -13.39
N GLY A 106 7.23 15.92 -12.27
CA GLY A 106 7.23 16.64 -11.00
C GLY A 106 5.89 17.28 -10.64
N PHE A 107 5.91 18.07 -9.56
CA PHE A 107 4.72 18.79 -9.11
C PHE A 107 4.36 19.91 -10.11
N PRO A 108 3.10 20.01 -10.58
CA PRO A 108 2.72 21.00 -11.60
C PRO A 108 2.95 22.43 -11.08
N GLY A 109 3.85 23.15 -11.74
CA GLY A 109 4.22 24.51 -11.32
C GLY A 109 4.94 24.58 -9.96
N GLY A 110 5.56 23.48 -9.52
CA GLY A 110 6.36 23.41 -8.31
C GLY A 110 7.82 23.82 -8.50
N PRO A 111 8.53 24.09 -7.39
CA PRO A 111 9.98 24.27 -7.45
C PRO A 111 10.65 23.00 -8.00
N LYS A 112 11.58 23.17 -8.95
CA LYS A 112 12.39 22.05 -9.45
C LYS A 112 13.41 21.63 -8.38
N MET A 113 13.64 20.33 -8.25
CA MET A 113 14.63 19.79 -7.31
C MET A 113 16.03 20.22 -7.73
N SER A 114 16.84 20.71 -6.77
CA SER A 114 18.26 21.00 -7.02
C SER A 114 19.08 19.71 -7.06
N ALA A 115 20.35 19.81 -7.48
CA ALA A 115 21.26 18.68 -7.47
C ALA A 115 21.50 18.09 -6.06
N ASP A 116 21.26 18.88 -5.02
CA ASP A 116 21.38 18.48 -3.61
C ASP A 116 20.27 17.53 -3.15
N GLY A 117 19.26 17.28 -3.98
CA GLY A 117 18.21 16.30 -3.75
C GLY A 117 17.14 16.74 -2.75
N PHE A 118 16.61 15.77 -1.99
CA PHE A 118 15.50 15.94 -1.05
C PHE A 118 15.97 16.57 0.26
N ASN A 119 16.24 17.87 0.25
CA ASN A 119 16.63 18.62 1.43
C ASN A 119 15.42 19.30 2.11
N ALA A 120 15.61 19.75 3.36
CA ALA A 120 14.55 20.42 4.12
C ALA A 120 14.03 21.69 3.41
N SER A 121 14.93 22.47 2.78
CA SER A 121 14.54 23.69 2.06
C SER A 121 13.66 23.43 0.84
N PHE A 122 13.85 22.29 0.16
CA PHE A 122 13.02 21.87 -0.98
C PHE A 122 11.61 21.57 -0.52
N TYR A 123 11.46 20.81 0.58
CA TYR A 123 10.14 20.54 1.16
C TYR A 123 9.46 21.80 1.68
N GLN A 124 10.20 22.74 2.29
CA GLN A 124 9.64 24.03 2.70
C GLN A 124 9.02 24.80 1.53
N ARG A 125 9.76 24.95 0.42
CA ARG A 125 9.25 25.61 -0.79
C ARG A 125 8.04 24.88 -1.39
N LEU A 126 8.04 23.54 -1.33
CA LEU A 126 6.92 22.73 -1.83
C LEU A 126 5.67 22.89 -0.96
N VAL A 127 5.83 22.99 0.37
CA VAL A 127 4.73 23.26 1.30
C VAL A 127 4.16 24.66 1.04
N GLU A 128 5.00 25.69 0.98
CA GLU A 128 4.58 27.06 0.66
C GLU A 128 3.76 27.09 -0.63
N ARG A 129 4.25 26.44 -1.69
CA ARG A 129 3.55 26.36 -2.97
C ARG A 129 2.22 25.62 -2.89
N THR A 130 2.14 24.55 -2.12
CA THR A 130 0.91 23.77 -1.96
C THR A 130 -0.13 24.58 -1.18
N GLU A 131 0.28 25.34 -0.16
CA GLU A 131 -0.61 26.24 0.58
C GLU A 131 -1.12 27.38 -0.31
N GLU A 132 -0.29 27.95 -1.18
CA GLU A 132 -0.73 28.94 -2.16
C GLU A 132 -1.84 28.39 -3.07
N LEU A 133 -1.66 27.18 -3.60
CA LEU A 133 -2.66 26.53 -4.46
C LEU A 133 -3.95 26.27 -3.69
N ARG A 134 -3.86 25.77 -2.45
CA ARG A 134 -5.03 25.56 -1.60
C ARG A 134 -5.80 26.86 -1.37
N ARG A 135 -5.12 27.98 -1.08
CA ARG A 135 -5.77 29.29 -0.89
C ARG A 135 -6.48 29.75 -2.18
N ARG A 136 -5.86 29.53 -3.34
CA ARG A 136 -6.48 29.83 -4.65
C ARG A 136 -7.73 28.99 -4.90
N ASP A 137 -7.66 27.69 -4.64
CA ASP A 137 -8.76 26.77 -4.88
C ASP A 137 -9.94 27.03 -3.93
N VAL A 138 -9.69 27.35 -2.66
CA VAL A 138 -10.72 27.76 -1.71
C VAL A 138 -11.38 29.08 -2.14
N GLY A 139 -10.58 30.06 -2.58
CA GLY A 139 -11.10 31.31 -3.12
C GLY A 139 -11.92 31.11 -4.41
N GLY A 140 -11.48 30.20 -5.28
CA GLY A 140 -12.19 29.81 -6.50
C GLY A 140 -13.49 29.05 -6.21
N ALA A 141 -13.49 28.17 -5.20
CA ALA A 141 -14.70 27.47 -4.76
C ALA A 141 -15.72 28.42 -4.12
N ALA A 142 -15.27 29.39 -3.33
CA ALA A 142 -16.13 30.43 -2.76
C ALA A 142 -16.71 31.36 -3.83
N ALA A 143 -15.91 31.75 -4.84
CA ALA A 143 -16.38 32.55 -5.96
C ALA A 143 -17.35 31.79 -6.88
N ALA A 144 -17.11 30.49 -7.13
CA ALA A 144 -18.02 29.64 -7.89
C ALA A 144 -19.35 29.41 -7.17
N ALA A 145 -19.34 29.27 -5.84
CA ALA A 145 -20.55 29.20 -5.02
C ALA A 145 -21.36 30.51 -5.08
N ALA A 146 -20.68 31.67 -4.98
CA ALA A 146 -21.34 32.97 -5.11
C ALA A 146 -21.92 33.23 -6.51
N ALA A 147 -21.27 32.73 -7.58
CA ALA A 147 -21.80 32.81 -8.94
C ALA A 147 -23.06 31.93 -9.13
N ALA A 148 -23.10 30.75 -8.53
CA ALA A 148 -24.27 29.87 -8.56
C ALA A 148 -25.47 30.45 -7.77
N GLU A 149 -25.23 31.22 -6.71
CA GLU A 149 -26.28 31.97 -6.00
C GLU A 149 -26.80 33.17 -6.81
N GLY A 150 -25.95 33.78 -7.65
CA GLY A 150 -26.33 34.87 -8.57
C GLY A 150 -27.25 34.42 -9.71
N GLU A 151 -26.98 33.29 -10.36
CA GLU A 151 -27.85 32.72 -11.41
C GLU A 151 -29.22 32.24 -10.87
N GLY A 152 -29.30 31.87 -9.59
CA GLY A 152 -30.56 31.52 -8.93
C GLY A 152 -31.47 32.73 -8.61
N ALA A 153 -30.95 33.95 -8.66
CA ALA A 153 -31.71 35.17 -8.38
C ALA A 153 -32.41 35.74 -9.63
N GLU A 154 -31.80 35.64 -10.82
CA GLU A 154 -32.42 36.08 -12.08
C GLU A 154 -33.62 35.21 -12.48
N THR A 155 -33.59 33.92 -12.19
CA THR A 155 -34.72 33.00 -12.48
C THR A 155 -35.94 33.20 -11.58
N LYS A 156 -35.78 33.83 -10.40
CA LYS A 156 -36.93 34.18 -9.53
C LYS A 156 -37.56 35.53 -9.84
N ALA A 157 -36.84 36.46 -10.50
CA ALA A 157 -37.38 37.77 -10.86
C ALA A 157 -38.37 37.71 -12.04
N GLU A 158 -38.23 36.73 -12.93
CA GLU A 158 -39.10 36.59 -14.11
C GLU A 158 -40.44 35.88 -13.80
N ALA A 159 -40.50 35.07 -12.73
CA ALA A 159 -41.71 34.35 -12.32
C ALA A 159 -42.74 35.22 -11.55
N GLY A 160 -42.40 36.47 -11.19
CA GLY A 160 -43.25 37.36 -10.39
C GLY A 160 -44.07 38.39 -11.19
N LYS A 161 -44.02 38.38 -12.53
CA LYS A 161 -44.64 39.42 -13.38
C LYS A 161 -45.93 39.00 -14.09
N SER A 162 -46.50 37.84 -13.75
CA SER A 162 -47.77 37.36 -14.26
C SER A 162 -48.73 37.00 -13.11
N ALA A 163 -49.41 38.01 -12.58
CA ALA A 163 -50.65 37.89 -11.80
C ALA A 163 -51.52 39.12 -12.06
#